data_AF-A0A9P4GXH5-F1
#
_entry.id   AF-A0A9P4GXH5-F1
#
_cell.length_a   1.000
_cell.length_b   1.000
_cell.length_c   1.000
_cell.angle_alpha   90.00
_cell.angle_beta   90.00
_cell.angle_gamma   90.00
#
_symmetry.space_group_name_H-M   'P 1'
#
loop_
_entity.id
_entity.type
_entity.pdbx_description
1 polymer ?
#
loop_
_entity_poly.entity_id
_entity_poly.type
_entity_poly.pdbx_seq_one_letter_code
_entity_poly.pdbx_strand_id
1 'polypeptide(L)'
;MICPHHTCGSSCCFACTDRACKICEGVERMSDRPDQLLPHAEMFVLGGDFGIRGLSDLAEDKFRQACRQYYDTPDFEDAVEYICQYPANGLRHILVGTIAANTDLIGKHNIEELLRKDEGSAYEVLK
;
A
#
# COMPACT_ATOMS: atom_id res chain seq x y z
N MET A 1 -1.45 23.61 -7.76
CA MET A 1 -1.53 23.66 -9.23
C MET A 1 -2.91 23.16 -9.63
N ILE A 2 -3.65 23.88 -10.47
CA ILE A 2 -4.91 23.41 -11.08
C ILE A 2 -4.48 22.63 -12.32
N CYS A 3 -4.90 21.36 -12.46
CA CYS A 3 -4.54 20.62 -13.67
C CYS A 3 -5.29 21.20 -14.88
N PRO A 4 -4.70 21.17 -16.10
CA PRO A 4 -5.34 21.72 -17.30
C PRO A 4 -6.63 21.00 -17.70
N HIS A 5 -6.89 19.83 -17.12
CA HIS A 5 -8.12 19.04 -17.29
C HIS A 5 -9.22 19.43 -16.27
N HIS A 6 -8.95 20.36 -15.35
CA HIS A 6 -9.87 20.75 -14.29
C HIS A 6 -10.28 22.23 -14.40
N THR A 7 -11.55 22.46 -14.77
CA THR A 7 -12.24 23.74 -14.60
C THR A 7 -13.26 23.58 -13.46
N CYS A 8 -12.97 24.16 -12.30
CA CYS A 8 -13.83 24.04 -11.11
C CYS A 8 -15.17 24.76 -11.36
N GLY A 9 -16.30 24.04 -11.23
CA GLY A 9 -17.64 24.52 -11.57
C GLY A 9 -18.60 23.39 -11.95
N SER A 10 -19.47 23.63 -12.93
CA SER A 10 -20.54 22.71 -13.36
C SER A 10 -20.06 21.31 -13.75
N SER A 11 -18.81 21.19 -14.19
CA SER A 11 -18.23 19.92 -14.67
C SER A 11 -17.76 18.97 -13.55
N CYS A 12 -17.58 19.45 -12.30
CA CYS A 12 -17.21 18.58 -11.17
C CYS A 12 -18.22 18.57 -10.02
N CYS A 13 -19.39 19.21 -10.19
CA CYS A 13 -20.45 19.29 -9.18
C CYS A 13 -19.96 19.73 -7.78
N PHE A 14 -18.88 20.53 -7.73
CA PHE A 14 -18.21 20.92 -6.48
C PHE A 14 -17.72 19.75 -5.60
N ALA A 15 -17.63 18.52 -6.14
CA ALA A 15 -17.22 17.32 -5.41
C ALA A 15 -15.70 17.09 -5.43
N CYS A 16 -14.91 18.11 -5.76
CA CYS A 16 -13.48 18.00 -5.95
C CYS A 16 -12.72 18.10 -4.61
N THR A 17 -12.14 16.99 -4.15
CA THR A 17 -11.17 16.95 -3.04
C THR A 17 -9.75 17.11 -3.59
N ASP A 18 -8.97 18.05 -3.05
CA ASP A 18 -7.55 18.26 -3.38
C ASP A 18 -7.16 18.59 -4.83
N ARG A 19 -8.03 19.30 -5.56
CA ARG A 19 -7.71 19.94 -6.86
C ARG A 19 -7.29 18.97 -7.99
N ALA A 20 -7.55 17.68 -7.84
CA ALA A 20 -7.38 16.66 -8.88
C ALA A 20 -8.73 16.30 -9.51
N CYS A 21 -8.74 15.97 -10.81
CA CYS A 21 -9.95 15.50 -11.51
C CYS A 21 -9.79 14.04 -11.96
N LYS A 22 -10.91 13.35 -12.17
CA LYS A 22 -10.95 11.93 -12.59
C LYS A 22 -10.14 11.58 -13.85
N ILE A 23 -9.83 12.55 -14.71
CA ILE A 23 -8.98 12.36 -15.90
C ILE A 23 -7.49 12.37 -15.51
N CYS A 24 -7.09 13.25 -14.58
CA CYS A 24 -5.76 13.22 -13.98
C CYS A 24 -5.60 12.05 -13.00
N GLU A 25 -6.70 11.59 -12.40
CA GLU A 25 -6.78 10.31 -11.68
C GLU A 25 -6.97 9.12 -12.64
N GLY A 26 -7.14 9.38 -13.94
CA GLY A 26 -7.64 8.47 -14.96
C GLY A 26 -6.59 8.02 -15.98
N VAL A 27 -5.33 7.92 -15.56
CA VAL A 27 -4.58 6.75 -16.00
C VAL A 27 -5.29 5.61 -15.29
N GLU A 28 -5.89 4.69 -16.04
CA GLU A 28 -6.52 3.48 -15.48
C GLU A 28 -5.69 3.03 -14.30
N ARG A 29 -6.30 3.02 -13.10
CA ARG A 29 -5.65 2.52 -11.91
C ARG A 29 -5.45 1.02 -12.12
N MET A 30 -4.40 0.63 -12.84
CA MET A 30 -3.94 -0.75 -12.97
C MET A 30 -3.56 -1.35 -11.61
N SER A 31 -3.65 -0.55 -10.53
CA SER A 31 -3.44 -0.89 -9.14
C SER A 31 -4.72 -1.29 -8.39
N ASP A 32 -5.90 -1.27 -9.03
CA ASP A 32 -7.21 -1.48 -8.37
C ASP A 32 -7.63 -2.95 -8.31
N ARG A 33 -6.68 -3.87 -8.17
CA ARG A 33 -7.01 -5.27 -7.95
C ARG A 33 -6.19 -5.81 -6.78
N PRO A 34 -6.78 -6.68 -5.96
CA PRO A 34 -6.07 -7.25 -4.82
C PRO A 34 -4.83 -8.05 -5.26
N ASP A 35 -4.88 -8.66 -6.46
CA ASP A 35 -3.75 -9.39 -7.08
C ASP A 35 -2.50 -8.52 -7.38
N GLN A 36 -2.55 -7.20 -7.14
CA GLN A 36 -1.41 -6.29 -7.30
C GLN A 36 -0.62 -6.04 -6.02
N LEU A 37 -1.11 -6.47 -4.85
CA LEU A 37 -0.41 -6.31 -3.57
C LEU A 37 0.99 -6.94 -3.61
N LEU A 38 1.06 -8.22 -3.98
CA LEU A 38 2.33 -8.95 -4.07
C LEU A 38 3.26 -8.37 -5.16
N PRO A 39 2.81 -8.11 -6.41
CA PRO A 39 3.64 -7.45 -7.42
C PRO A 39 4.23 -6.11 -6.97
N HIS A 40 3.50 -5.28 -6.22
CA HIS A 40 4.05 -4.04 -5.68
C HIS A 40 5.13 -4.29 -4.62
N ALA A 41 4.95 -5.29 -3.76
CA ALA A 41 5.98 -5.68 -2.80
C ALA A 41 7.26 -6.21 -3.48
N GLU A 42 7.11 -7.08 -4.47
CA GLU A 42 8.23 -7.61 -5.27
C GLU A 42 8.98 -6.49 -6.00
N MET A 43 8.23 -5.56 -6.62
CA MET A 43 8.83 -4.47 -7.38
C MET A 43 9.61 -3.49 -6.49
N PHE A 44 9.16 -3.29 -5.25
CA PHE A 44 9.91 -2.53 -4.25
C PHE A 44 11.27 -3.17 -3.96
N VAL A 45 11.27 -4.49 -3.71
CA VAL A 45 12.49 -5.27 -3.42
C VAL A 45 13.44 -5.21 -4.61
N LEU A 46 12.95 -5.48 -5.82
CA LEU A 46 13.74 -5.41 -7.05
C LEU A 46 14.32 -4.00 -7.27
N GLY A 47 13.53 -2.95 -7.06
CA GLY A 47 14.02 -1.57 -7.14
C GLY A 47 15.17 -1.30 -6.18
N GLY A 48 15.11 -1.86 -4.96
CA GLY A 48 16.17 -1.75 -3.96
C GLY A 48 17.43 -2.51 -4.37
N ASP A 49 17.27 -3.76 -4.80
CA ASP A 49 18.36 -4.64 -5.21
C ASP A 49 19.14 -4.08 -6.41
N PHE A 50 18.45 -3.47 -7.37
CA PHE A 50 19.07 -2.85 -8.55
C PHE A 50 19.44 -1.36 -8.36
N GLY A 51 19.17 -0.77 -7.19
CA GLY A 51 19.45 0.65 -6.91
C GLY A 51 18.59 1.63 -7.72
N ILE A 52 17.46 1.19 -8.27
CA ILE A 52 16.52 2.00 -9.04
C ILE A 52 15.53 2.65 -8.07
N ARG A 53 15.98 3.73 -7.41
CA ARG A 53 15.21 4.40 -6.35
C ARG A 53 13.77 4.78 -6.76
N GLY A 54 13.60 5.36 -7.96
CA GLY A 54 12.28 5.77 -8.44
C GLY A 54 11.30 4.60 -8.62
N LEU A 55 11.79 3.38 -8.83
CA LEU A 55 10.96 2.18 -8.89
C LEU A 55 10.52 1.75 -7.49
N SER A 56 11.44 1.74 -6.52
CA SER A 56 11.10 1.45 -5.11
C SER A 56 10.10 2.46 -4.55
N ASP A 57 10.34 3.76 -4.76
CA ASP A 57 9.46 4.81 -4.27
C ASP A 57 8.03 4.66 -4.85
N LEU A 58 7.94 4.41 -6.16
CA LEU A 58 6.65 4.19 -6.82
C LEU A 58 5.96 2.91 -6.33
N ALA A 59 6.72 1.82 -6.17
CA ALA A 59 6.19 0.55 -5.69
C ALA A 59 5.71 0.65 -4.24
N GLU A 60 6.42 1.38 -3.39
CA GLU A 60 5.99 1.67 -2.01
C GLU A 60 4.66 2.43 -1.98
N ASP A 61 4.54 3.49 -2.78
CA ASP A 61 3.33 4.30 -2.86
C ASP A 61 2.12 3.49 -3.36
N LYS A 62 2.34 2.59 -4.32
CA LYS A 62 1.31 1.69 -4.85
C LYS A 62 0.93 0.60 -3.85
N PHE A 63 1.90 0.00 -3.19
CA PHE A 63 1.68 -0.97 -2.14
C PHE A 63 0.84 -0.36 -1.00
N ARG A 64 1.22 0.84 -0.54
CA ARG A 64 0.48 1.58 0.50
C ARG A 64 -0.97 1.86 0.13
N GLN A 65 -1.23 2.20 -1.14
CA GLN A 65 -2.59 2.41 -1.64
C GLN A 65 -3.38 1.09 -1.67
N ALA A 66 -2.77 0.03 -2.19
CA ALA A 66 -3.38 -1.29 -2.26
C ALA A 66 -3.71 -1.85 -0.86
N CYS A 67 -2.82 -1.73 0.12
CA CYS A 67 -3.06 -2.18 1.49
C CYS A 67 -4.28 -1.50 2.11
N ARG A 68 -4.50 -0.20 1.85
CA ARG A 68 -5.67 0.52 2.37
C ARG A 68 -7.00 -0.01 1.81
N GLN A 69 -6.98 -0.59 0.62
CA GLN A 69 -8.17 -1.00 -0.10
C GLN A 69 -8.44 -2.50 -0.01
N TYR A 70 -7.40 -3.31 0.13
CA TYR A 70 -7.47 -4.77 -0.03
C TYR A 70 -6.89 -5.52 1.18
N TYR A 71 -6.80 -4.90 2.36
CA TYR A 71 -6.26 -5.55 3.57
C TYR A 71 -7.04 -6.82 3.99
N ASP A 72 -8.31 -6.91 3.59
CA ASP A 72 -9.23 -7.98 3.95
C ASP A 72 -9.26 -9.11 2.90
N THR A 73 -8.47 -9.02 1.82
CA THR A 73 -8.42 -10.05 0.78
C THR A 73 -7.32 -11.09 1.05
N PRO A 74 -7.43 -12.31 0.50
CA PRO A 74 -6.37 -13.32 0.59
C PRO A 74 -5.02 -12.82 0.04
N ASP A 75 -5.03 -11.98 -1.00
CA ASP A 75 -3.82 -11.43 -1.60
C ASP A 75 -2.99 -10.57 -0.64
N PHE A 76 -3.62 -9.98 0.39
CA PHE A 76 -2.91 -9.29 1.46
C PHE A 76 -2.12 -10.27 2.34
N GLU A 77 -2.66 -11.46 2.58
CA GLU A 77 -1.98 -12.49 3.35
C GLU A 77 -0.72 -13.00 2.63
N ASP A 78 -0.81 -13.17 1.31
CA ASP A 78 0.33 -13.54 0.45
C ASP A 78 1.43 -12.47 0.48
N ALA A 79 1.04 -11.18 0.40
CA ALA A 79 1.98 -10.08 0.49
C ALA A 79 2.66 -9.98 1.86
N VAL A 80 1.93 -10.25 2.95
CA VAL A 80 2.48 -10.33 4.31
C VAL A 80 3.49 -11.47 4.42
N GLU A 81 3.15 -12.66 3.90
CA GLU A 81 4.06 -13.81 3.91
C GLU A 81 5.35 -13.49 3.15
N TYR A 82 5.25 -12.89 1.97
CA TYR A 82 6.39 -12.44 1.19
C TYR A 82 7.27 -11.46 2.00
N ILE A 83 6.70 -10.39 2.57
CA ILE A 83 7.47 -9.41 3.37
C ILE A 83 8.08 -10.04 4.64
N CYS A 84 7.43 -11.05 5.22
CA CYS A 84 7.98 -11.85 6.31
C CYS A 84 9.24 -12.64 5.89
N GLN A 85 9.28 -13.16 4.66
CA GLN A 85 10.43 -13.88 4.10
C GLN A 85 11.57 -12.93 3.67
N TYR A 86 11.26 -11.68 3.33
CA TYR A 86 12.23 -10.66 2.91
C TYR A 86 12.33 -9.50 3.93
N PRO A 87 12.74 -9.77 5.19
CA PRO A 87 12.60 -8.86 6.31
C PRO A 87 13.38 -7.54 6.20
N ALA A 88 14.36 -7.47 5.30
CA ALA A 88 15.16 -6.27 5.07
C ALA A 88 14.45 -5.22 4.19
N ASN A 89 13.23 -5.48 3.73
CA ASN A 89 12.50 -4.53 2.89
C ASN A 89 11.78 -3.46 3.74
N GLY A 90 11.89 -2.21 3.30
CA GLY A 90 11.25 -1.05 3.93
C GLY A 90 9.74 -0.99 3.74
N LEU A 91 9.02 -2.11 3.58
CA LEU A 91 7.55 -2.14 3.48
C LEU A 91 6.87 -2.51 4.79
N ARG A 92 7.63 -2.97 5.79
CA ARG A 92 7.10 -3.44 7.09
C ARG A 92 6.25 -2.40 7.79
N HIS A 93 6.68 -1.13 7.83
CA HIS A 93 5.93 -0.06 8.47
C HIS A 93 4.56 0.16 7.83
N ILE A 94 4.40 -0.14 6.53
CA ILE A 94 3.11 -0.06 5.83
C ILE A 94 2.19 -1.19 6.29
N LEU A 95 2.70 -2.42 6.38
CA LEU A 95 1.93 -3.56 6.89
C LEU A 95 1.50 -3.32 8.33
N VAL A 96 2.45 -2.93 9.19
CA VAL A 96 2.19 -2.63 10.60
C VAL A 96 1.15 -1.52 10.75
N GLY A 97 1.30 -0.42 10.01
CA GLY A 97 0.30 0.65 10.01
C GLY A 97 -1.07 0.20 9.50
N THR A 98 -1.11 -0.73 8.55
CA THR A 98 -2.37 -1.30 8.04
C THR A 98 -3.02 -2.21 9.08
N ILE A 99 -2.24 -3.03 9.78
CA ILE A 99 -2.71 -3.93 10.85
C ILE A 99 -3.20 -3.12 12.06
N ALA A 100 -2.44 -2.08 12.45
CA ALA A 100 -2.84 -1.19 13.54
C ALA A 100 -4.17 -0.48 13.26
N ALA A 101 -4.43 -0.13 12.00
CA ALA A 101 -5.70 0.45 11.57
C ALA A 101 -6.85 -0.56 11.47
N ASN A 102 -6.55 -1.87 11.35
CA ASN A 102 -7.51 -2.95 11.13
C ASN A 102 -7.20 -4.12 12.08
N THR A 103 -7.50 -3.93 13.36
CA THR A 103 -7.14 -4.86 14.45
C THR A 103 -7.78 -6.25 14.33
N ASP A 104 -8.82 -6.40 13.50
CA ASP A 104 -9.42 -7.69 13.15
C ASP A 104 -8.42 -8.65 12.47
N LEU A 105 -7.31 -8.13 11.94
CA LEU A 105 -6.23 -8.92 11.35
C LEU A 105 -5.32 -9.62 12.36
N ILE A 106 -5.28 -9.20 13.63
CA ILE A 106 -4.29 -9.65 14.65
C ILE A 106 -4.39 -11.16 14.93
N GLY A 107 -5.53 -11.81 14.62
CA GLY A 107 -5.71 -13.26 14.79
C GLY A 107 -5.33 -14.13 13.59
N LYS A 108 -4.83 -13.55 12.49
CA LYS A 108 -4.39 -14.32 11.32
C LYS A 108 -2.97 -14.83 11.52
N HIS A 109 -2.72 -16.10 11.21
CA HIS A 109 -1.45 -16.80 11.51
C HIS A 109 -0.20 -16.06 10.98
N ASN A 110 -0.23 -15.61 9.73
CA ASN A 110 0.86 -14.87 9.08
C ASN A 110 1.08 -13.46 9.69
N ILE A 111 0.02 -12.82 10.18
CA ILE A 111 0.09 -11.54 10.89
C ILE A 111 0.71 -11.74 12.28
N GLU A 112 0.30 -12.77 13.01
CA GLU A 112 0.93 -13.12 14.29
C GLU A 112 2.41 -13.47 14.12
N GLU A 113 2.78 -14.15 13.05
CA GLU A 113 4.18 -14.43 12.72
C GLU A 113 4.98 -13.15 12.43
N LEU A 114 4.41 -12.19 11.70
CA LEU A 114 5.01 -10.88 11.47
C LEU A 114 5.27 -10.15 12.79
N LEU A 115 4.26 -10.06 13.66
CA LEU A 115 4.35 -9.35 14.94
C LEU A 115 5.30 -10.05 15.93
N ARG A 116 5.37 -11.38 15.90
CA ARG A 116 6.28 -12.16 16.77
C ARG A 116 7.73 -12.06 16.33
N LYS A 117 8.00 -11.93 15.02
CA LYS A 117 9.37 -11.79 14.49
C LYS A 117 9.97 -10.41 14.72
N ASP A 118 9.15 -9.41 15.01
CA ASP A 118 9.59 -8.03 15.21
C ASP A 118 8.84 -7.38 16.38
N GLU A 119 9.51 -7.32 17.55
CA GLU A 119 8.97 -6.70 18.76
C GLU A 119 8.61 -5.22 18.55
N GLY A 120 9.29 -4.52 17.63
CA GLY A 120 8.95 -3.15 17.24
C GLY A 120 7.60 -3.06 16.54
N SER A 121 7.35 -3.96 15.59
CA SER A 121 6.07 -4.09 14.90
C SER A 121 4.92 -4.39 15.87
N ALA A 122 5.13 -5.29 16.84
CA ALA A 122 4.12 -5.61 17.86
C ALA A 122 3.78 -4.39 18.74
N TYR A 123 4.79 -3.63 19.17
CA TYR A 123 4.58 -2.41 19.94
C TYR A 123 3.81 -1.34 19.16
N GLU A 124 4.11 -1.16 17.87
CA GLU A 124 3.42 -0.19 17.00
C GLU A 124 1.94 -0.52 16.80
N VAL A 125 1.56 -1.80 16.71
CA VAL A 125 0.15 -2.21 16.60
C VAL A 125 -0.65 -1.94 17.88
N LEU A 126 0.00 -1.94 19.05
CA LEU A 126 -0.67 -1.79 20.35
C LEU A 126 -0.93 -0.34 20.77
N LYS A 127 -0.37 0.64 20.06
CA LYS A 127 -0.39 2.07 20.43
C LYS A 127 -1.48 2.83 19.69
#